data_AF-A0A452YKI5-F1
#
_entry.id   AF-A0A452YKI5-F1
#
_cell.length_a   1.000
_cell.length_b   1.000
_cell.length_c   1.000
_cell.angle_alpha   90.00
_cell.angle_beta   90.00
_cell.angle_gamma   90.00
#
_symmetry.space_group_name_H-M   'P 1'
#
loop_
_entity.id
_entity.type
_entity.pdbx_description
1 polymer ?
#
loop_
_entity_poly.entity_id
_entity_poly.type
_entity_poly.pdbx_seq_one_letter_code
_entity_poly.pdbx_strand_id
1 'polypeptide(L)'
;VRTSSGTFLKRGQDKIVRTIEKRISDFTFIPVENGEGLQVLHYEVGQKYEPHFDYFHDDFNTKNGGQRIATVLMYLSDVEEGGETVFPSAKVNSSSIPFHNELSECAKRGISVKPKMGDALLFWSMRPDGTLDPTSLHGGCPVIKGDKWSSTKWIRVHEYKV
;
A
#
# COMPACT_ATOMS: atom_id res chain seq x y z
N VAL A 1 9.50 8.80 6.97
CA VAL A 1 10.82 8.25 6.58
C VAL A 1 10.64 6.78 6.21
N ARG A 2 11.19 6.35 5.07
CA ARG A 2 11.20 4.94 4.61
C ARG A 2 12.65 4.44 4.62
N THR A 3 12.86 3.22 5.09
CA THR A 3 14.22 2.64 5.19
C THR A 3 14.39 1.34 4.40
N SER A 4 13.48 1.04 3.49
CA SER A 4 13.52 -0.15 2.63
C SER A 4 14.40 0.07 1.39
N SER A 5 14.80 -1.02 0.76
CA SER A 5 15.22 -0.99 -0.64
C SER A 5 13.98 -0.97 -1.56
N GLY A 6 14.15 -0.55 -2.82
CA GLY A 6 13.02 -0.52 -3.75
C GLY A 6 13.40 -0.31 -5.21
N THR A 7 12.54 -0.79 -6.09
CA THR A 7 12.61 -0.59 -7.54
C THR A 7 11.22 -0.44 -8.15
N PHE A 8 11.15 -0.13 -9.44
CA PHE A 8 9.91 -0.03 -10.19
C PHE A 8 9.91 -0.98 -11.38
N LEU A 9 8.78 -1.67 -11.59
CA LEU A 9 8.44 -2.30 -12.85
C LEU A 9 7.55 -1.35 -13.64
N LYS A 10 7.86 -1.17 -14.93
CA LYS A 10 7.07 -0.28 -15.79
C LYS A 10 5.65 -0.83 -15.95
N ARG A 11 4.67 0.06 -16.14
CA ARG A 11 3.32 -0.36 -16.51
C ARG A 11 3.38 -1.19 -17.78
N GLY A 12 2.77 -2.37 -17.75
CA GLY A 12 2.77 -3.32 -18.85
C GLY A 12 4.14 -3.87 -19.27
N GLN A 13 5.15 -3.84 -18.38
CA GLN A 13 6.53 -4.25 -18.69
C GLN A 13 6.64 -5.61 -19.39
N ASP A 14 5.88 -6.61 -18.93
CA ASP A 14 5.84 -7.94 -19.52
C ASP A 14 4.42 -8.54 -19.44
N LYS A 15 4.26 -9.81 -19.87
CA LYS A 15 2.95 -10.50 -19.87
C LYS A 15 2.42 -10.73 -18.44
N ILE A 16 3.30 -11.01 -17.48
CA ILE A 16 2.92 -11.28 -16.09
C ILE A 16 2.44 -9.98 -15.44
N VAL A 17 3.22 -8.90 -15.55
CA VAL A 17 2.86 -7.57 -15.04
C VAL A 17 1.52 -7.10 -15.65
N ARG A 18 1.33 -7.23 -16.97
CA ARG A 18 0.04 -6.89 -17.60
C ARG A 18 -1.13 -7.69 -17.03
N THR A 19 -0.92 -8.97 -16.74
CA THR A 19 -1.97 -9.84 -16.17
C THR A 19 -2.33 -9.42 -14.75
N ILE A 20 -1.34 -9.05 -13.94
CA ILE A 20 -1.53 -8.54 -12.58
C ILE A 20 -2.27 -7.20 -12.63
N GLU A 21 -1.83 -6.27 -13.48
CA GLU A 21 -2.45 -4.95 -13.60
C GLU A 21 -3.89 -5.03 -14.11
N LYS A 22 -4.18 -5.94 -15.04
CA LYS A 22 -5.56 -6.21 -15.46
C LYS A 22 -6.40 -6.74 -14.29
N ARG A 23 -5.88 -7.68 -13.49
CA ARG A 23 -6.60 -8.21 -12.32
C ARG A 23 -6.88 -7.12 -11.28
N ILE A 24 -5.92 -6.22 -11.06
CA ILE A 24 -6.12 -5.04 -10.20
C ILE A 24 -7.24 -4.17 -10.77
N SER A 25 -7.22 -3.89 -12.07
CA SER A 25 -8.26 -3.11 -12.75
C SER A 25 -9.64 -3.74 -12.64
N ASP A 26 -9.74 -5.06 -12.88
CA ASP A 26 -11.00 -5.81 -12.76
C ASP A 26 -11.54 -5.78 -11.31
N PHE A 27 -10.67 -5.81 -10.30
CA PHE A 27 -11.05 -5.79 -8.88
C PHE A 27 -11.46 -4.40 -8.38
N THR A 28 -10.74 -3.35 -8.81
CA THR A 28 -11.00 -1.97 -8.37
C THR A 28 -12.04 -1.26 -9.22
N PHE A 29 -12.40 -1.82 -10.38
CA PHE A 29 -13.22 -1.19 -11.42
C PHE A 29 -12.64 0.12 -11.95
N ILE A 30 -11.31 0.29 -11.87
CA ILE A 30 -10.60 1.47 -12.39
C ILE A 30 -9.71 1.03 -13.56
N PRO A 31 -9.68 1.74 -14.71
CA PRO A 31 -8.87 1.34 -15.87
C PRO A 31 -7.37 1.19 -15.55
N VAL A 32 -6.68 0.31 -16.29
CA VAL A 32 -5.24 0.05 -16.11
C VAL A 32 -4.41 1.32 -16.34
N GLU A 33 -4.89 2.20 -17.22
CA GLU A 33 -4.30 3.47 -17.64
C GLU A 33 -4.22 4.48 -16.50
N ASN A 34 -5.08 4.37 -15.48
CA ASN A 34 -5.01 5.18 -14.27
C ASN A 34 -3.88 4.75 -13.34
N GLY A 35 -3.34 3.54 -13.52
CA GLY A 35 -2.30 2.99 -12.67
C GLY A 35 -0.90 3.51 -13.02
N GLU A 36 -0.12 3.85 -12.00
CA GLU A 36 1.34 4.02 -12.11
C GLU A 36 2.04 2.66 -12.34
N GLY A 37 3.37 2.63 -12.52
CA GLY A 37 4.14 1.38 -12.49
C GLY A 37 4.04 0.66 -11.13
N LEU A 38 4.36 -0.63 -11.10
CA LEU A 38 4.43 -1.38 -9.84
C LEU A 38 5.70 -1.00 -9.09
N GLN A 39 5.58 -0.46 -7.88
CA GLN A 39 6.72 -0.34 -6.99
C GLN A 39 6.93 -1.69 -6.30
N VAL A 40 8.16 -2.19 -6.26
CA VAL A 40 8.54 -3.37 -5.48
C VAL A 40 9.48 -2.93 -4.37
N LEU A 41 9.20 -3.37 -3.14
CA LEU A 41 9.92 -2.99 -1.93
C LEU A 41 10.34 -4.23 -1.15
N HIS A 42 11.53 -4.18 -0.58
CA HIS A 42 12.06 -5.20 0.33
C HIS A 42 12.50 -4.54 1.63
N TYR A 43 11.98 -5.08 2.74
CA TYR A 43 12.31 -4.66 4.09
C TYR A 43 13.02 -5.81 4.81
N GLU A 44 14.24 -5.53 5.24
CA GLU A 44 15.02 -6.38 6.15
C GLU A 44 14.59 -6.16 7.61
N VAL A 45 15.09 -6.99 8.52
CA VAL A 45 14.88 -6.84 9.97
C VAL A 45 15.23 -5.42 10.42
N GLY A 46 14.31 -4.80 11.17
CA GLY A 46 14.39 -3.43 11.67
C GLY A 46 13.94 -2.35 10.69
N GLN A 47 13.86 -2.64 9.38
CA GLN A 47 13.42 -1.65 8.40
C GLN A 47 11.91 -1.42 8.46
N LYS A 48 11.50 -0.17 8.19
CA LYS A 48 10.13 0.31 8.35
C LYS A 48 9.76 1.39 7.35
N TYR A 49 8.48 1.78 7.37
CA TYR A 49 8.01 3.01 6.77
C TYR A 49 7.11 3.75 7.77
N GLU A 50 7.56 4.92 8.21
CA GLU A 50 6.74 5.80 9.06
C GLU A 50 5.37 6.09 8.43
N PRO A 51 4.34 6.31 9.26
CA PRO A 51 3.01 6.69 8.79
C PRO A 51 3.05 7.87 7.83
N HIS A 52 2.37 7.74 6.70
CA HIS A 52 2.32 8.72 5.63
C HIS A 52 1.01 8.58 4.85
N PHE A 53 0.79 9.53 3.95
CA PHE A 53 -0.29 9.49 2.98
C PHE A 53 0.27 9.16 1.61
N ASP A 54 -0.50 8.40 0.83
CA ASP A 54 -0.17 8.15 -0.57
C ASP A 54 -0.60 9.28 -1.49
N TYR A 55 -1.57 10.10 -1.08
CA TYR A 55 -1.97 11.29 -1.80
C TYR A 55 -0.88 12.38 -1.73
N PHE A 56 -0.88 13.26 -2.72
CA PHE A 56 0.05 14.40 -2.77
C PHE A 56 -0.52 15.64 -2.09
N HIS A 57 0.36 16.43 -1.47
CA HIS A 57 0.03 17.75 -0.92
C HIS A 57 0.39 18.90 -1.86
N ASP A 58 1.12 18.61 -2.94
CA ASP A 58 1.61 19.59 -3.90
C ASP A 58 0.94 19.44 -5.28
N ASP A 59 0.87 20.55 -6.00
CA ASP A 59 0.28 20.60 -7.34
C ASP A 59 1.20 20.04 -8.43
N PHE A 60 2.49 19.83 -8.15
CA PHE A 60 3.43 19.35 -9.15
C PHE A 60 3.18 17.87 -9.45
N ASN A 61 3.05 17.05 -8.42
CA ASN A 61 2.81 15.61 -8.54
C ASN A 61 1.41 15.27 -9.04
N THR A 62 0.45 16.21 -8.98
CA THR A 62 -0.91 15.99 -9.49
C THR A 62 -1.05 16.27 -10.99
N LYS A 63 -0.06 16.88 -11.64
CA LYS A 63 -0.12 17.21 -13.08
C LYS A 63 -0.29 15.99 -13.99
N ASN A 64 0.27 14.83 -13.59
CA ASN A 64 0.12 13.59 -14.34
C ASN A 64 -0.89 12.66 -13.64
N GLY A 65 -2.09 12.54 -14.21
CA GLY A 65 -3.15 11.67 -13.70
C GLY A 65 -3.99 12.23 -12.53
N GLY A 66 -3.73 13.44 -12.03
CA GLY A 66 -4.50 14.01 -10.91
C GLY A 66 -4.01 13.52 -9.55
N GLN A 67 -4.89 13.31 -8.56
CA GLN A 67 -4.51 12.72 -7.27
C GLN A 67 -4.32 11.20 -7.35
N ARG A 68 -3.73 10.59 -6.30
CA ARG A 68 -3.83 9.14 -6.06
C ARG A 68 -5.12 8.87 -5.29
N ILE A 69 -6.05 8.14 -5.89
CA ILE A 69 -7.35 7.83 -5.29
C ILE A 69 -7.32 6.57 -4.44
N ALA A 70 -6.51 5.59 -4.85
CA ALA A 70 -6.46 4.28 -4.23
C ALA A 70 -5.08 3.67 -4.33
N THR A 71 -4.80 2.78 -3.39
CA THR A 71 -3.58 1.99 -3.34
C THR A 71 -3.95 0.52 -3.21
N VAL A 72 -3.33 -0.31 -4.04
CA VAL A 72 -3.32 -1.77 -3.86
C VAL A 72 -1.92 -2.19 -3.43
N LEU A 73 -1.81 -2.64 -2.18
CA LEU A 73 -0.58 -3.18 -1.60
C LEU A 73 -0.65 -4.70 -1.59
N MET A 74 0.22 -5.34 -2.36
CA MET A 74 0.31 -6.81 -2.45
C MET A 74 1.48 -7.31 -1.60
N TYR A 75 1.26 -8.35 -0.80
CA TYR A 75 2.31 -9.01 -0.03
C TYR A 75 2.93 -10.14 -0.84
N LEU A 76 4.23 -10.07 -1.07
CA LEU A 76 4.97 -11.01 -1.92
C LEU A 76 5.75 -12.06 -1.11
N SER A 77 5.74 -11.93 0.22
CA SER A 77 6.28 -12.92 1.15
C SER A 77 5.42 -12.97 2.41
N ASP A 78 5.47 -14.12 3.10
CA ASP A 78 5.06 -14.21 4.49
C ASP A 78 6.13 -13.55 5.37
N VAL A 79 5.73 -12.90 6.46
CA VAL A 79 6.66 -12.35 7.45
C VAL A 79 6.40 -13.03 8.78
N GLU A 80 7.47 -13.53 9.41
CA GLU A 80 7.35 -14.31 10.64
C GLU A 80 6.89 -13.44 11.81
N GLU A 81 7.47 -12.25 11.97
CA GLU A 81 7.09 -11.31 13.03
C GLU A 81 7.28 -9.85 12.59
N GLY A 82 6.32 -9.00 12.95
CA GLY A 82 6.30 -7.59 12.55
C GLY A 82 5.90 -7.39 11.09
N GLY A 83 6.34 -6.29 10.49
CA GLY A 83 6.10 -6.00 9.07
C GLY A 83 4.64 -5.68 8.71
N GLU A 84 3.76 -5.48 9.68
CA GLU A 84 2.35 -5.19 9.44
C GLU A 84 2.16 -3.86 8.70
N THR A 85 1.07 -3.74 7.96
CA THR A 85 0.59 -2.44 7.48
C THR A 85 -0.40 -1.90 8.50
N VAL A 86 -0.09 -0.76 9.12
CA VAL A 86 -0.89 -0.16 10.20
C VAL A 86 -1.55 1.15 9.76
N PHE A 87 -2.82 1.35 10.14
CA PHE A 87 -3.60 2.57 9.92
C PHE A 87 -3.91 3.25 11.26
N PRO A 88 -3.00 4.07 11.80
CA PRO A 88 -3.14 4.65 13.15
C PRO A 88 -4.33 5.63 13.28
N SER A 89 -4.77 6.25 12.19
CA SER A 89 -5.90 7.20 12.20
C SER A 89 -7.26 6.55 11.97
N ALA A 90 -7.30 5.24 11.67
CA ALA A 90 -8.56 4.54 11.48
C ALA A 90 -9.28 4.36 12.82
N LYS A 91 -10.56 4.74 12.86
CA LYS A 91 -11.40 4.68 14.07
C LYS A 91 -11.97 3.27 14.30
N VAL A 92 -11.12 2.26 14.26
CA VAL A 92 -11.49 0.87 14.56
C VAL A 92 -10.67 0.39 15.75
N ASN A 93 -11.33 -0.29 16.69
CA ASN A 93 -10.65 -0.83 17.85
C ASN A 93 -9.73 -1.97 17.42
N SER A 94 -8.41 -1.80 17.55
CA SER A 94 -7.45 -2.83 17.14
C SER A 94 -7.61 -4.13 17.93
N SER A 95 -8.22 -4.11 19.12
CA SER A 95 -8.52 -5.32 19.91
C SER A 95 -9.65 -6.17 19.33
N SER A 96 -10.42 -5.66 18.36
CA SER A 96 -11.44 -6.46 17.66
C SER A 96 -10.85 -7.34 16.56
N ILE A 97 -9.54 -7.24 16.28
CA ILE A 97 -8.88 -8.02 15.24
C ILE A 97 -8.59 -9.43 15.79
N PRO A 98 -8.97 -10.52 15.09
CA PRO A 98 -8.81 -11.89 15.61
C PRO A 98 -7.39 -12.27 16.03
N PHE A 99 -6.39 -11.67 15.36
CA PHE A 99 -4.97 -11.90 15.60
C PHE A 99 -4.31 -10.78 16.42
N HIS A 100 -5.07 -9.99 17.18
CA HIS A 100 -4.55 -8.86 17.95
C HIS A 100 -3.35 -9.21 18.86
N ASN A 101 -3.40 -10.38 19.50
CA ASN A 101 -2.33 -10.83 20.41
C ASN A 101 -1.03 -11.18 19.69
N GLU A 102 -1.07 -11.40 18.38
CA GLU A 102 0.09 -11.70 17.54
C GLU A 102 0.67 -10.46 16.85
N LEU A 103 0.06 -9.28 17.07
CA LEU A 103 0.51 -8.03 16.49
C LEU A 103 1.72 -7.47 17.24
N SER A 104 2.65 -6.86 16.50
CA SER A 104 3.71 -6.04 17.06
C SER A 104 3.15 -4.82 17.81
N GLU A 105 3.95 -4.26 18.73
CA GLU A 105 3.58 -3.03 19.44
C GLU A 105 3.37 -1.82 18.50
N CYS A 106 3.99 -1.85 17.31
CA CYS A 106 3.70 -0.88 16.26
C CYS A 106 2.28 -1.07 15.71
N ALA A 107 1.92 -2.31 15.40
CA ALA A 107 0.67 -2.66 14.73
C ALA A 107 -0.57 -2.51 15.63
N LYS A 108 -0.38 -2.53 16.96
CA LYS A 108 -1.47 -2.28 17.94
C LYS A 108 -1.94 -0.83 18.00
N ARG A 109 -1.20 0.13 17.42
CA ARG A 109 -1.54 1.56 17.42
C ARG A 109 -2.73 1.93 16.53
N GLY A 110 -3.26 1.00 15.75
CA GLY A 110 -4.42 1.19 14.88
C GLY A 110 -4.90 -0.15 14.33
N ILE A 111 -5.84 -0.12 13.38
CA ILE A 111 -6.15 -1.32 12.62
C ILE A 111 -4.95 -1.70 11.76
N SER A 112 -4.64 -2.99 11.68
CA SER A 112 -3.47 -3.46 10.97
C SER A 112 -3.73 -4.77 10.25
N VAL A 113 -2.91 -5.00 9.22
CA VAL A 113 -2.96 -6.19 8.36
C VAL A 113 -1.59 -6.86 8.43
N LYS A 114 -1.57 -8.14 8.83
CA LYS A 114 -0.36 -8.96 8.80
C LYS A 114 -0.03 -9.30 7.34
N PRO A 115 1.24 -9.17 6.92
CA PRO A 115 1.66 -9.56 5.59
C PRO A 115 1.58 -11.08 5.45
N LYS A 116 0.81 -11.54 4.46
CA LYS A 116 0.70 -12.95 4.09
C LYS A 116 0.86 -13.07 2.59
N MET A 117 1.73 -13.96 2.14
CA MET A 117 2.08 -14.08 0.73
C MET A 117 0.84 -14.33 -0.12
N GLY A 118 0.67 -13.50 -1.16
CA GLY A 118 -0.43 -13.59 -2.11
C GLY A 118 -1.65 -12.73 -1.75
N ASP A 119 -1.77 -12.26 -0.50
CA ASP A 119 -2.83 -11.34 -0.11
C ASP A 119 -2.58 -9.93 -0.68
N ALA A 120 -3.67 -9.20 -0.91
CA ALA A 120 -3.65 -7.82 -1.36
C ALA A 120 -4.59 -6.96 -0.52
N LEU A 121 -4.11 -5.77 -0.15
CA LEU A 121 -4.83 -4.76 0.61
C LEU A 121 -5.18 -3.58 -0.31
N LEU A 122 -6.48 -3.33 -0.49
CA LEU A 122 -6.99 -2.14 -1.15
C LEU A 122 -7.45 -1.12 -0.10
N PHE A 123 -6.98 0.12 -0.22
CA PHE A 123 -7.48 1.25 0.57
C PHE A 123 -7.53 2.53 -0.26
N TRP A 124 -8.38 3.46 0.18
CA TRP A 124 -8.66 4.71 -0.53
C TRP A 124 -7.96 5.88 0.15
N SER A 125 -7.31 6.72 -0.65
CA SER A 125 -6.67 7.97 -0.21
C SER A 125 -7.65 9.15 -0.25
N MET A 126 -8.81 8.97 -0.86
CA MET A 126 -9.83 9.99 -1.04
C MET A 126 -11.22 9.43 -0.74
N ARG A 127 -12.10 10.30 -0.27
CA ARG A 127 -13.52 10.01 -0.06
C ARG A 127 -14.29 10.06 -1.37
N PRO A 128 -15.53 9.51 -1.42
CA PRO A 128 -16.36 9.56 -2.63
C PRO A 128 -16.68 10.98 -3.13
N ASP A 129 -16.64 11.99 -2.27
CA ASP A 129 -16.83 13.41 -2.62
C ASP A 129 -15.57 14.08 -3.20
N GLY A 130 -14.47 13.32 -3.35
CA GLY A 130 -13.20 13.83 -3.88
C GLY A 130 -12.32 14.54 -2.85
N THR A 131 -12.70 14.57 -1.57
CA THR A 131 -11.84 15.12 -0.52
C THR A 131 -10.79 14.09 -0.07
N LEU A 132 -9.61 14.56 0.38
CA LEU A 132 -8.57 13.68 0.92
C LEU A 132 -9.05 13.00 2.20
N ASP A 133 -8.75 11.72 2.37
CA ASP A 133 -9.16 10.97 3.56
C ASP A 133 -8.04 10.92 4.62
N PRO A 134 -8.13 11.69 5.72
CA PRO A 134 -7.10 11.67 6.76
C PRO A 134 -7.03 10.33 7.51
N THR A 135 -8.04 9.45 7.38
CA THR A 135 -8.02 8.11 7.97
C THR A 135 -7.19 7.11 7.17
N SER A 136 -6.76 7.48 5.95
CA SER A 136 -5.88 6.67 5.10
C SER A 136 -4.39 6.78 5.48
N LEU A 137 -4.07 7.50 6.56
CA LEU A 137 -2.72 7.55 7.13
C LEU A 137 -2.29 6.12 7.45
N HIS A 138 -1.20 5.66 6.83
CA HIS A 138 -0.76 4.29 6.98
C HIS A 138 0.77 4.18 6.99
N GLY A 139 1.29 3.13 7.59
CA GLY A 139 2.72 2.86 7.68
C GLY A 139 3.04 1.37 7.59
N GLY A 140 4.31 1.08 7.37
CA GLY A 140 4.87 -0.27 7.47
C GLY A 140 5.59 -0.41 8.80
N CYS A 141 5.07 -1.25 9.69
CA CYS A 141 5.73 -1.56 10.95
C CYS A 141 7.09 -2.23 10.72
N PRO A 142 8.04 -2.09 11.67
CA PRO A 142 9.34 -2.73 11.57
C PRO A 142 9.19 -4.24 11.37
N VAL A 143 9.98 -4.81 10.47
CA VAL A 143 10.14 -6.27 10.42
C VAL A 143 10.94 -6.68 11.66
N ILE A 144 10.41 -7.61 12.45
CA ILE A 144 11.09 -8.14 13.65
C ILE A 144 11.81 -9.43 13.30
N LYS A 145 11.17 -10.30 12.49
CA LYS A 145 11.74 -11.56 12.04
C LYS A 145 11.28 -11.93 10.63
N GLY A 146 12.22 -12.44 9.83
CA GLY A 146 12.01 -12.77 8.41
C GLY A 146 12.27 -11.60 7.47
N ASP A 147 11.68 -11.66 6.29
CA ASP A 147 11.86 -10.69 5.20
C ASP A 147 10.51 -10.30 4.58
N LYS A 148 10.27 -8.99 4.46
CA LYS A 148 9.03 -8.49 3.84
C LYS A 148 9.29 -8.03 2.42
N TRP A 149 8.67 -8.71 1.47
CA TRP A 149 8.53 -8.25 0.10
C TRP A 149 7.10 -7.76 -0.14
N SER A 150 6.98 -6.61 -0.77
CA SER A 150 5.68 -6.06 -1.14
C SER A 150 5.72 -5.38 -2.50
N SER A 151 4.58 -5.32 -3.16
CA SER A 151 4.42 -4.49 -4.34
C SER A 151 3.22 -3.57 -4.23
N THR A 152 3.44 -2.29 -4.51
CA THR A 152 2.43 -1.24 -4.42
C THR A 152 2.02 -0.80 -5.82
N LYS A 153 0.71 -0.75 -6.07
CA LYS A 153 0.10 -0.12 -7.24
C LYS A 153 -0.66 1.12 -6.77
N TRP A 154 -0.20 2.29 -7.18
CA TRP A 154 -0.95 3.53 -7.01
C TRP A 154 -1.87 3.76 -8.21
N ILE A 155 -3.09 4.19 -7.93
CA ILE A 155 -4.12 4.44 -8.94
C ILE A 155 -4.51 5.91 -8.89
N ARG A 156 -4.47 6.57 -10.05
CA ARG A 156 -4.74 7.99 -10.21
C ARG A 156 -6.21 8.28 -10.54
N VAL A 157 -6.67 9.52 -10.33
CA VAL A 157 -8.03 9.97 -10.70
C VAL A 157 -8.25 9.85 -12.22
N HIS A 158 -7.24 10.23 -13.00
CA HIS A 158 -7.26 10.23 -14.47
C HIS A 158 -6.16 9.31 -15.01
N GLU A 159 -6.12 9.15 -16.33
CA GLU A 159 -5.04 8.44 -17.01
C GLU A 159 -3.66 8.98 -16.59
N TYR A 160 -2.79 8.08 -16.14
CA TYR A 160 -1.39 8.33 -15.87
C TYR A 160 -0.57 8.09 -17.14
N LYS A 161 0.09 9.11 -17.64
CA LYS A 161 0.93 9.03 -18.85
C LYS A 161 2.29 8.44 -18.48
N VAL A 162 2.69 7.41 -19.21
CA VAL A 162 3.97 6.68 -19.06
C VAL A 162 5.01 7.09 -20.09
#